data_AF-A0A4Z2I4N8-F1
#
_entry.id   AF-A0A4Z2I4N8-F1
#
_cell.length_a   1.000
_cell.length_b   1.000
_cell.length_c   1.000
_cell.angle_alpha   90.00
_cell.angle_beta   90.00
_cell.angle_gamma   90.00
#
_symmetry.space_group_name_H-M   'P 1'
#
loop_
_entity.id
_entity.type
_entity.pdbx_description
1 polymer ?
#
loop_
_entity_poly.entity_id
_entity_poly.type
_entity_poly.pdbx_seq_one_letter_code
_entity_poly.pdbx_strand_id
1 'polypeptide(L)'
;MAGRQLCSKRYREFVILHQNLKREFANFTFPKLPGKWPFSLSEQQLDARRRGLEEYLEKVCSVRVIGESDIMQEFLSESDENFNGVSDVELRIAMPDQTTLTVRVCKNSTTDQVYQAVVMKLGMDSVTASYFALFEVINHTFVRKLAPNEFPHKLYVQNYTSAIPGTCLTLRKWLFTTEEEILLNDNQLAINYFFHQAVDDVKKGFIKAEQKSYQLQKLAEQKKLSMYMSLLRDCEGYNEIIFPHCACDSRRKGHVITAISIHHFKLHACTEEGTLEARGNCLLFNYMHECFERVFCELKWRKEVEEEATDKDNKNCSKDGMCGKNIFQLLRHRKDGGT
;
A
#
# COMPACT_ATOMS: atom_id res chain seq x y z
N MET A 1 -15.98 25.38 24.85
CA MET A 1 -15.92 24.46 23.69
C MET A 1 -14.48 24.12 23.24
N ALA A 2 -13.43 24.78 23.73
CA ALA A 2 -12.03 24.50 23.32
C ALA A 2 -11.36 23.29 24.02
N GLY A 3 -11.75 22.91 25.24
CA GLY A 3 -11.07 21.86 26.02
C GLY A 3 -11.07 20.44 25.40
N ARG A 4 -11.99 20.13 24.47
CA ARG A 4 -11.99 18.85 23.74
C ARG A 4 -10.90 18.80 22.66
N GLN A 5 -10.60 19.92 22.01
CA GLN A 5 -9.61 20.00 20.92
C GLN A 5 -8.16 20.02 21.44
N LEU A 6 -7.94 20.51 22.66
CA LEU A 6 -6.59 20.54 23.28
C LEU A 6 -6.07 19.16 23.68
N CYS A 7 -6.96 18.18 23.94
CA CYS A 7 -6.56 16.83 24.35
C CYS A 7 -5.98 15.99 23.21
N SER A 8 -6.19 16.37 21.95
CA SER A 8 -5.72 15.61 20.77
C SER A 8 -4.34 16.06 20.26
N LYS A 9 -3.79 17.18 20.76
CA LYS A 9 -2.52 17.74 20.29
C LYS A 9 -1.34 17.37 21.21
N ARG A 10 -0.24 16.88 20.63
CA ARG A 10 1.01 16.62 21.35
C ARG A 10 1.68 17.95 21.71
N TYR A 11 2.36 17.99 22.85
CA TYR A 11 3.11 19.17 23.30
C TYR A 11 4.06 19.74 22.23
N ARG A 12 4.68 18.89 21.40
CA ARG A 12 5.56 19.34 20.30
C ARG A 12 4.82 20.22 19.28
N GLU A 13 3.56 19.95 19.01
CA GLU A 13 2.74 20.72 18.07
C GLU A 13 2.51 22.14 18.61
N PHE A 14 2.26 22.29 19.92
CA PHE A 14 2.16 23.60 20.57
C PHE A 14 3.47 24.41 20.49
N VAL A 15 4.62 23.74 20.56
CA VAL A 15 5.92 24.41 20.39
C VAL A 15 6.09 24.92 18.96
N ILE A 16 5.70 24.13 17.96
CA ILE A 16 5.75 24.51 16.54
C ILE A 16 4.79 25.68 16.28
N LEU A 17 3.55 25.60 16.75
CA LEU A 17 2.58 26.68 16.69
C LEU A 17 3.16 27.97 17.29
N HIS A 18 3.69 27.92 18.51
CA HIS A 18 4.26 29.08 19.20
C HIS A 18 5.43 29.72 18.41
N GLN A 19 6.28 28.91 17.79
CA GLN A 19 7.39 29.42 16.97
C GLN A 19 6.90 30.07 15.68
N ASN A 20 5.91 29.48 15.02
CA ASN A 20 5.33 30.03 13.79
C ASN A 20 4.60 31.35 14.06
N LEU A 21 3.79 31.41 15.12
CA LEU A 21 3.11 32.64 15.53
C LEU A 21 4.10 33.75 15.91
N LYS A 22 5.21 33.42 16.60
CA LYS A 22 6.27 34.39 16.89
C LYS A 22 6.97 34.93 15.65
N ARG A 23 7.09 34.12 14.60
CA ARG A 23 7.70 34.53 13.32
C ARG A 23 6.78 35.49 12.57
N GLU A 24 5.49 35.22 12.56
CA GLU A 24 4.49 36.02 11.84
C GLU A 24 4.12 37.30 12.59
N PHE A 25 3.93 37.22 13.91
CA PHE A 25 3.54 38.33 14.76
C PHE A 25 4.69 38.79 15.66
N ALA A 26 5.82 39.17 15.06
CA ALA A 26 7.05 39.52 15.78
C ALA A 26 6.90 40.69 16.80
N ASN A 27 5.94 41.59 16.55
CA ASN A 27 5.65 42.73 17.42
C ASN A 27 4.71 42.39 18.59
N PHE A 28 4.14 41.18 18.61
CA PHE A 28 3.25 40.74 19.68
C PHE A 28 4.03 40.06 20.81
N THR A 29 3.74 40.46 22.05
CA THR A 29 4.36 39.84 23.23
C THR A 29 3.57 38.60 23.63
N PHE A 30 3.99 37.44 23.14
CA PHE A 30 3.33 36.17 23.44
C PHE A 30 3.43 35.76 24.91
N PRO A 31 2.36 35.19 25.50
CA PRO A 31 2.42 34.54 26.81
C PRO A 31 3.47 33.42 26.83
N LYS A 32 3.97 33.09 28.04
CA LYS A 32 4.93 32.00 28.20
C LYS A 32 4.25 30.66 27.92
N LEU A 33 4.80 29.90 26.99
CA LEU A 33 4.39 28.52 26.75
C LEU A 33 4.85 27.65 27.95
N PRO A 34 4.00 26.74 28.48
CA PRO A 34 4.42 25.79 29.51
C PRO A 34 5.70 25.05 29.09
N GLY A 35 6.69 24.96 29.96
CA GLY A 35 8.02 24.44 29.62
C GLY A 35 8.07 22.92 29.44
N LYS A 36 9.17 22.44 28.84
CA LYS A 36 9.53 21.01 28.84
C LYS A 36 10.15 20.66 30.18
N TRP A 37 9.73 19.53 30.74
CA TRP A 37 10.37 18.92 31.91
C TRP A 37 11.31 17.81 31.45
N PRO A 38 12.53 17.68 32.03
CA PRO A 38 13.52 16.71 31.55
C PRO A 38 13.26 15.27 32.00
N PHE A 39 12.27 15.04 32.87
CA PHE A 39 11.90 13.71 33.37
C PHE A 39 10.48 13.33 32.93
N SER A 40 10.13 12.05 33.06
CA SER A 40 8.75 11.61 32.90
C SER A 40 7.83 12.39 33.86
N LEU A 41 6.73 12.90 33.32
CA LEU A 41 5.76 13.68 34.08
C LEU A 41 4.80 12.74 34.81
N SER A 42 4.48 13.07 36.06
CA SER A 42 3.35 12.42 36.75
C SER A 42 2.02 12.82 36.12
N GLU A 43 0.95 12.06 36.38
CA GLU A 43 -0.39 12.39 35.87
C GLU A 43 -0.84 13.79 36.30
N GLN A 44 -0.55 14.18 37.54
CA GLN A 44 -0.88 15.50 38.07
C GLN A 44 -0.12 16.62 37.35
N GLN A 45 1.15 16.39 37.00
CA GLN A 45 1.95 17.36 36.24
C GLN A 45 1.52 17.44 34.77
N LEU A 46 1.09 16.32 34.18
CA LEU A 46 0.50 16.29 32.84
C LEU A 46 -0.79 17.10 32.78
N ASP A 47 -1.66 16.93 33.76
CA ASP A 47 -2.92 17.65 33.88
C ASP A 47 -2.72 19.16 34.11
N ALA A 48 -1.77 19.54 34.97
CA ALA A 48 -1.37 20.93 35.15
C ALA A 48 -0.82 21.54 33.85
N ARG A 49 -0.02 20.79 33.08
CA ARG A 49 0.49 21.23 31.78
C ARG A 49 -0.63 21.38 30.76
N ARG A 50 -1.63 20.49 30.75
CA ARG A 50 -2.81 20.59 29.87
C ARG A 50 -3.56 21.90 30.13
N ARG A 51 -3.93 22.17 31.39
CA ARG A 51 -4.55 23.46 31.77
C ARG A 51 -3.72 24.66 31.35
N GLY A 52 -2.40 24.62 31.56
CA GLY A 52 -1.51 25.71 31.14
C GLY A 52 -1.47 25.92 29.61
N LEU A 53 -1.63 24.87 28.81
CA LEU A 53 -1.74 24.98 27.36
C LEU A 53 -3.10 25.53 26.93
N GLU A 54 -4.18 25.18 27.65
CA GLU A 54 -5.52 25.75 27.44
C GLU A 54 -5.52 27.25 27.69
N GLU A 55 -5.00 27.68 28.84
CA GLU A 55 -4.87 29.11 29.17
C GLU A 55 -3.99 29.86 28.17
N TYR A 56 -2.93 29.22 27.67
CA TYR A 56 -2.08 29.80 26.64
C TYR A 56 -2.89 30.07 25.36
N LEU A 57 -3.64 29.08 24.86
CA LEU A 57 -4.46 29.25 23.66
C LEU A 57 -5.56 30.29 23.88
N GLU A 58 -6.24 30.29 25.03
CA GLU A 58 -7.28 31.26 25.33
C GLU A 58 -6.73 32.70 25.26
N LYS A 59 -5.58 32.95 25.87
CA LYS A 59 -4.91 34.26 25.83
C LYS A 59 -4.50 34.65 24.42
N VAL A 60 -3.95 33.72 23.63
CA VAL A 60 -3.50 34.02 22.26
C VAL A 60 -4.69 34.23 21.31
N CYS A 61 -5.74 33.41 21.41
CA CYS A 61 -6.95 33.54 20.60
C CYS A 61 -7.82 34.74 20.99
N SER A 62 -7.67 35.29 22.20
CA SER A 62 -8.35 36.54 22.59
C SER A 62 -7.96 37.74 21.70
N VAL A 63 -6.80 37.67 21.05
CA VAL A 63 -6.36 38.66 20.06
C VAL A 63 -6.88 38.26 18.70
N ARG A 64 -7.93 38.94 18.23
CA ARG A 64 -8.69 38.57 17.04
C ARG A 64 -7.83 38.27 15.81
N VAL A 65 -6.87 39.14 15.47
CA VAL A 65 -5.98 38.96 14.30
C VAL A 65 -5.13 37.70 14.38
N ILE A 66 -4.75 37.27 15.59
CA ILE A 66 -3.96 36.06 15.81
C ILE A 66 -4.89 34.84 15.86
N GLY A 67 -6.04 34.97 16.54
CA GLY A 67 -7.06 33.92 16.61
C GLY A 67 -7.59 33.53 15.23
N GLU A 68 -7.80 34.51 14.34
CA GLU A 68 -8.28 34.33 12.97
C GLU A 68 -7.16 34.04 11.95
N SER A 69 -5.89 33.95 12.38
CA SER A 69 -4.76 33.66 11.49
C SER A 69 -4.82 32.24 10.92
N ASP A 70 -4.34 32.05 9.69
CA ASP A 70 -4.29 30.73 9.04
C ASP A 70 -3.53 29.71 9.88
N ILE A 71 -2.41 30.12 10.50
CA ILE A 71 -1.61 29.25 11.37
C ILE A 71 -2.41 28.77 12.59
N MET A 72 -3.22 29.65 13.19
CA MET A 72 -4.06 29.28 14.33
C MET A 72 -5.26 28.44 13.89
N GLN A 73 -5.93 28.81 12.81
CA GLN A 73 -7.07 28.06 12.29
C GLN A 73 -6.67 26.65 11.82
N GLU A 74 -5.49 26.50 11.19
CA GLU A 74 -4.92 25.20 10.85
C GLU A 74 -4.63 24.36 12.11
N PHE A 75 -4.08 24.97 13.17
CA PHE A 75 -3.82 24.27 14.42
C PHE A 75 -5.09 23.85 15.18
N LEU A 76 -6.12 24.70 15.17
CA LEU A 76 -7.42 24.46 15.80
C LEU A 76 -8.33 23.56 14.96
N SER A 77 -8.09 23.48 13.65
CA SER A 77 -8.76 22.51 12.79
C SER A 77 -8.44 21.11 13.29
N GLU A 78 -9.43 20.21 13.20
CA GLU A 78 -9.32 18.80 13.58
C GLU A 78 -8.35 18.08 12.64
N SER A 79 -7.06 18.36 12.74
CA SER A 79 -6.02 17.48 12.21
C SER A 79 -5.96 16.28 13.15
N ASP A 80 -6.75 15.26 12.79
CA ASP A 80 -6.90 13.90 13.34
C ASP A 80 -5.58 13.09 13.36
N GLU A 81 -4.44 13.74 13.58
CA GLU A 81 -3.12 13.11 13.54
C GLU A 81 -2.74 12.43 14.88
N ASN A 82 -3.58 12.58 15.92
CA ASN A 82 -3.33 11.97 17.22
C ASN A 82 -4.58 11.38 17.91
N PHE A 83 -5.26 10.44 17.23
CA PHE A 83 -6.35 9.66 17.84
C PHE A 83 -5.84 8.38 18.52
N ASN A 84 -5.70 8.44 19.85
CA ASN A 84 -5.79 7.26 20.73
C ASN A 84 -7.26 6.81 20.94
N GLY A 85 -8.18 7.19 20.03
CA GLY A 85 -9.57 6.77 20.06
C GLY A 85 -9.75 5.49 19.26
N VAL A 86 -9.96 4.38 19.95
CA VAL A 86 -10.39 3.07 19.41
C VAL A 86 -11.83 3.21 18.90
N SER A 87 -12.04 4.01 17.87
CA SER A 87 -13.32 4.07 17.16
C SER A 87 -13.23 3.11 15.99
N ASP A 88 -14.14 2.15 15.99
CA ASP A 88 -14.30 1.24 14.86
C ASP A 88 -14.99 1.96 13.70
N VAL A 89 -14.62 1.55 12.50
CA VAL A 89 -15.22 1.98 11.24
C VAL A 89 -15.51 0.77 10.38
N GLU A 90 -16.51 0.91 9.52
CA GLU A 90 -16.81 -0.08 8.50
C GLU A 90 -16.15 0.32 7.20
N LEU A 91 -15.20 -0.50 6.75
CA LEU A 91 -14.59 -0.36 5.44
C LEU A 91 -15.25 -1.33 4.47
N ARG A 92 -15.62 -0.84 3.30
CA ARG A 92 -16.12 -1.66 2.18
C ARG A 92 -14.97 -2.00 1.26
N ILE A 93 -14.78 -3.27 0.94
CA ILE A 93 -13.75 -3.76 0.03
C ILE A 93 -14.44 -4.42 -1.16
N ALA A 94 -14.13 -3.95 -2.37
CA ALA A 94 -14.59 -4.58 -3.60
C ALA A 94 -13.87 -5.91 -3.82
N MET A 95 -14.64 -6.96 -4.04
CA MET A 95 -14.15 -8.31 -4.28
C MET A 95 -14.02 -8.57 -5.78
N PRO A 96 -13.15 -9.51 -6.20
CA PRO A 96 -12.99 -9.85 -7.61
C PRO A 96 -14.30 -10.26 -8.31
N ASP A 97 -15.20 -10.94 -7.59
CA ASP A 97 -16.50 -11.39 -8.06
C ASP A 97 -17.59 -10.29 -8.11
N GLN A 98 -17.21 -9.02 -8.01
CA GLN A 98 -18.06 -7.83 -8.01
C GLN A 98 -18.94 -7.68 -6.76
N THR A 99 -18.79 -8.57 -5.77
CA THR A 99 -19.41 -8.38 -4.46
C THR A 99 -18.63 -7.34 -3.64
N THR A 100 -19.20 -6.91 -2.51
CA THR A 100 -18.53 -6.00 -1.57
C THR A 100 -18.49 -6.65 -0.20
N LEU A 101 -17.29 -6.76 0.36
CA LEU A 101 -17.06 -7.24 1.73
C LEU A 101 -16.92 -6.04 2.66
N THR A 102 -17.75 -5.97 3.70
CA THR A 102 -17.60 -4.97 4.76
C THR A 102 -16.81 -5.55 5.92
N VAL A 103 -15.74 -4.89 6.38
CA VAL A 103 -14.99 -5.26 7.60
C VAL A 103 -15.05 -4.14 8.62
N ARG A 104 -15.13 -4.51 9.90
CA ARG A 104 -15.12 -3.57 11.01
C ARG A 104 -13.73 -3.56 11.64
N VAL A 105 -13.07 -2.42 11.59
CA VAL A 105 -11.66 -2.24 12.02
C VAL A 105 -11.49 -0.90 12.72
N CYS A 106 -10.42 -0.70 13.48
CA CYS A 106 -10.15 0.60 14.08
C CYS A 106 -9.73 1.62 13.01
N LYS A 107 -10.05 2.90 13.22
CA LYS A 107 -9.67 4.01 12.29
C LYS A 107 -8.18 4.07 11.97
N ASN A 108 -7.33 3.70 12.92
CA ASN A 108 -5.88 3.69 12.80
C ASN A 108 -5.33 2.31 12.39
N SER A 109 -6.18 1.38 11.94
CA SER A 109 -5.72 0.08 11.49
C SER A 109 -4.83 0.20 10.26
N THR A 110 -3.71 -0.51 10.28
CA THR A 110 -2.79 -0.59 9.14
C THR A 110 -3.37 -1.48 8.04
N THR A 111 -2.81 -1.41 6.82
CA THR A 111 -3.17 -2.30 5.72
C THR A 111 -3.13 -3.77 6.13
N ASP A 112 -2.11 -4.20 6.86
CA ASP A 112 -2.02 -5.58 7.34
C ASP A 112 -3.18 -5.95 8.26
N GLN A 113 -3.53 -5.09 9.21
CA GLN A 113 -4.64 -5.36 10.14
C GLN A 113 -5.98 -5.42 9.41
N VAL A 114 -6.21 -4.53 8.44
CA VAL A 114 -7.40 -4.57 7.59
C VAL A 114 -7.41 -5.84 6.73
N TYR A 115 -6.26 -6.23 6.17
CA TYR A 115 -6.13 -7.44 5.37
C TYR A 115 -6.41 -8.70 6.18
N GLN A 116 -5.92 -8.79 7.42
CA GLN A 116 -6.23 -9.90 8.32
C GLN A 116 -7.73 -9.98 8.63
N ALA A 117 -8.41 -8.85 8.84
CA ALA A 117 -9.85 -8.84 9.03
C ALA A 117 -10.61 -9.33 7.78
N VAL A 118 -10.12 -9.01 6.58
CA VAL A 118 -10.65 -9.51 5.31
C VAL A 118 -10.45 -11.03 5.19
N VAL A 119 -9.24 -11.53 5.41
CA VAL A 119 -8.88 -12.96 5.35
C VAL A 119 -9.73 -13.78 6.32
N MET A 120 -9.84 -13.34 7.58
CA MET A 120 -10.67 -13.98 8.59
C MET A 120 -12.15 -14.02 8.19
N LYS A 121 -12.67 -12.91 7.65
CA LYS A 121 -14.09 -12.83 7.26
C LYS A 121 -14.42 -13.68 6.03
N LEU A 122 -13.47 -13.88 5.12
CA LEU A 122 -13.61 -14.75 3.95
C LEU A 122 -13.37 -16.23 4.25
N GLY A 123 -12.80 -16.56 5.42
CA GLY A 123 -12.37 -17.92 5.72
C GLY A 123 -11.24 -18.40 4.79
N MET A 124 -10.39 -17.48 4.35
CA MET A 124 -9.28 -17.78 3.45
C MET A 124 -8.12 -18.42 4.23
N ASP A 125 -7.57 -19.53 3.73
CA ASP A 125 -6.41 -20.18 4.32
C ASP A 125 -5.13 -19.36 4.12
N SER A 126 -4.11 -19.62 4.94
CA SER A 126 -2.86 -18.84 4.92
C SER A 126 -2.09 -18.93 3.60
N VAL A 127 -2.19 -20.07 2.91
CA VAL A 127 -1.51 -20.26 1.61
C VAL A 127 -2.19 -19.38 0.57
N THR A 128 -3.51 -19.48 0.43
CA THR A 128 -4.28 -18.65 -0.50
C THR A 128 -4.12 -17.16 -0.19
N ALA A 129 -4.15 -16.78 1.09
CA ALA A 129 -3.98 -15.40 1.53
C ALA A 129 -2.61 -14.79 1.16
N SER A 130 -1.59 -15.60 0.91
CA SER A 130 -0.29 -15.07 0.46
C SER A 130 -0.28 -14.55 -0.98
N TYR A 131 -1.30 -14.90 -1.77
CA TYR A 131 -1.41 -14.56 -3.20
C TYR A 131 -2.43 -13.45 -3.49
N PHE A 132 -2.94 -12.78 -2.47
CA PHE A 132 -3.81 -11.61 -2.60
C PHE A 132 -3.23 -10.41 -1.85
N ALA A 133 -3.66 -9.21 -2.25
CA ALA A 133 -3.33 -7.98 -1.55
C ALA A 133 -4.48 -6.97 -1.65
N LEU A 134 -4.44 -5.96 -0.77
CA LEU A 134 -5.33 -4.81 -0.86
C LEU A 134 -4.74 -3.76 -1.80
N PHE A 135 -5.64 -3.13 -2.57
CA PHE A 135 -5.31 -2.08 -3.51
C PHE A 135 -6.24 -0.88 -3.32
N GLU A 136 -5.69 0.30 -3.59
CA GLU A 136 -6.44 1.52 -3.84
C GLU A 136 -6.82 1.60 -5.32
N VAL A 137 -8.08 1.88 -5.60
CA VAL A 137 -8.56 2.19 -6.94
C VAL A 137 -8.27 3.66 -7.23
N ILE A 138 -7.30 3.92 -8.11
CA ILE A 138 -6.90 5.28 -8.48
C ILE A 138 -7.86 5.82 -9.56
N ASN A 139 -8.20 4.98 -10.54
CA ASN A 139 -9.15 5.29 -11.60
C ASN A 139 -9.69 3.96 -12.20
N HIS A 140 -10.48 4.04 -13.27
CA HIS A 140 -11.08 2.85 -13.90
C HIS A 140 -10.06 1.89 -14.54
N THR A 141 -8.84 2.35 -14.82
CA THR A 141 -7.81 1.59 -15.54
C THR A 141 -6.62 1.21 -14.68
N PHE A 142 -6.48 1.75 -13.47
CA PHE A 142 -5.33 1.52 -12.62
C PHE A 142 -5.66 1.40 -11.14
N VAL A 143 -4.98 0.45 -10.51
CA VAL A 143 -5.04 0.15 -9.07
C VAL A 143 -3.64 0.14 -8.49
N ARG A 144 -3.48 0.69 -7.30
CA ARG A 144 -2.19 0.77 -6.59
C ARG A 144 -2.20 -0.17 -5.40
N LYS A 145 -1.23 -1.07 -5.30
CA LYS A 145 -1.08 -1.95 -4.14
C LYS A 145 -0.79 -1.11 -2.89
N LEU A 146 -1.49 -1.38 -1.81
CA LEU A 146 -1.24 -0.74 -0.52
C LEU A 146 -0.01 -1.34 0.17
N ALA A 147 0.84 -0.48 0.74
CA ALA A 147 1.93 -0.91 1.59
C ALA A 147 1.42 -1.33 2.98
N PRO A 148 2.11 -2.25 3.67
CA PRO A 148 1.70 -2.81 4.96
C PRO A 148 1.39 -1.77 6.06
N ASN A 149 2.12 -0.64 6.04
CA ASN A 149 2.08 0.42 7.03
C ASN A 149 1.20 1.62 6.65
N GLU A 150 0.49 1.56 5.52
CA GLU A 150 -0.53 2.56 5.18
C GLU A 150 -1.79 2.39 6.03
N PHE A 151 -2.67 3.40 6.04
CA PHE A 151 -3.91 3.41 6.82
C PHE A 151 -5.13 3.45 5.88
N PRO A 152 -5.75 2.31 5.54
CA PRO A 152 -6.83 2.25 4.55
C PRO A 152 -8.03 3.16 4.84
N HIS A 153 -8.35 3.40 6.12
CA HIS A 153 -9.41 4.34 6.48
C HIS A 153 -9.11 5.78 6.03
N LYS A 154 -7.85 6.25 6.08
CA LYS A 154 -7.48 7.58 5.59
C LYS A 154 -7.78 7.72 4.09
N LEU A 155 -7.45 6.69 3.30
CA LEU A 155 -7.72 6.64 1.86
C LEU A 155 -9.23 6.59 1.57
N TYR A 156 -9.98 5.83 2.38
CA TYR A 156 -11.42 5.70 2.25
C TYR A 156 -12.16 7.02 2.46
N VAL A 157 -11.72 7.84 3.44
CA VAL A 157 -12.29 9.17 3.70
C VAL A 157 -11.91 10.17 2.60
N GLN A 158 -10.64 10.19 2.18
CA GLN A 158 -10.17 11.08 1.11
C GLN A 158 -10.92 10.86 -0.19
N ASN A 159 -11.20 9.61 -0.54
CA ASN A 159 -11.90 9.24 -1.77
C ASN A 159 -13.43 9.23 -1.65
N TYR A 160 -14.00 9.57 -0.49
CA TYR A 160 -15.46 9.59 -0.29
C TYR A 160 -16.17 10.60 -1.21
N THR A 161 -15.49 11.68 -1.59
CA THR A 161 -16.00 12.72 -2.51
C THR A 161 -15.52 12.54 -3.96
N SER A 162 -14.63 11.58 -4.21
CA SER A 162 -14.11 11.25 -5.53
C SER A 162 -15.13 10.42 -6.31
N ALA A 163 -15.26 10.66 -7.62
CA ALA A 163 -16.33 10.18 -8.50
C ALA A 163 -16.43 8.64 -8.73
N ILE A 164 -15.88 7.79 -7.87
CA ILE A 164 -15.95 6.33 -7.97
C ILE A 164 -17.15 5.83 -7.13
N PRO A 165 -18.23 5.34 -7.73
CA PRO A 165 -19.36 4.81 -6.97
C PRO A 165 -18.95 3.55 -6.20
N GLY A 166 -19.18 3.52 -4.89
CA GLY A 166 -19.00 2.33 -4.07
C GLY A 166 -17.82 2.42 -3.09
N THR A 167 -16.63 1.97 -3.48
CA THR A 167 -15.45 1.94 -2.63
C THR A 167 -14.17 2.17 -3.43
N CYS A 168 -13.16 2.77 -2.80
CA CYS A 168 -11.81 2.94 -3.34
C CYS A 168 -10.87 1.79 -2.95
N LEU A 169 -11.32 0.78 -2.19
CA LEU A 169 -10.51 -0.35 -1.75
C LEU A 169 -10.95 -1.63 -2.46
N THR A 170 -10.00 -2.42 -2.97
CA THR A 170 -10.28 -3.69 -3.63
C THR A 170 -9.29 -4.78 -3.23
N LEU A 171 -9.76 -6.02 -3.11
CA LEU A 171 -8.92 -7.20 -3.02
C LEU A 171 -8.59 -7.68 -4.44
N ARG A 172 -7.31 -7.91 -4.74
CA ARG A 172 -6.89 -8.49 -6.02
C ARG A 172 -5.78 -9.53 -5.87
N LYS A 173 -5.70 -10.42 -6.85
CA LYS A 173 -4.61 -11.37 -7.04
C LYS A 173 -3.28 -10.60 -7.12
N TRP A 174 -2.31 -11.03 -6.31
CA TRP A 174 -0.93 -10.57 -6.33
C TRP A 174 -0.02 -11.78 -6.55
N LEU A 175 -0.09 -12.34 -7.76
CA LEU A 175 0.59 -13.56 -8.17
C LEU A 175 0.89 -13.47 -9.66
N PHE A 176 2.16 -13.69 -10.03
CA PHE A 176 2.65 -13.48 -11.41
C PHE A 176 3.06 -14.79 -12.10
N THR A 177 3.45 -15.82 -11.35
CA THR A 177 3.82 -17.14 -11.88
C THR A 177 2.56 -17.95 -12.22
N THR A 178 2.56 -18.58 -13.39
CA THR A 178 1.49 -19.48 -13.78
C THR A 178 1.56 -20.81 -13.03
N GLU A 179 2.75 -21.22 -12.62
CA GLU A 179 3.02 -22.49 -11.95
C GLU A 179 2.41 -22.50 -10.54
N GLU A 180 2.67 -21.47 -9.74
CA GLU A 180 2.08 -21.36 -8.39
C GLU A 180 0.57 -21.14 -8.45
N GLU A 181 0.08 -20.44 -9.48
CA GLU A 181 -1.35 -20.29 -9.71
C GLU A 181 -2.02 -21.65 -9.98
N ILE A 182 -1.38 -22.54 -10.73
CA ILE A 182 -1.90 -23.88 -11.01
C ILE A 182 -2.04 -24.71 -9.73
N LEU A 183 -1.14 -24.53 -8.76
CA LEU A 183 -1.22 -25.22 -7.46
C LEU A 183 -2.48 -24.83 -6.66
N LEU A 184 -3.09 -23.69 -6.96
CA LEU A 184 -4.31 -23.21 -6.31
C LEU A 184 -5.60 -23.61 -7.04
N ASN A 185 -5.52 -24.39 -8.13
CA ASN A 185 -6.71 -24.77 -8.91
C ASN A 185 -7.76 -25.57 -8.10
N ASP A 186 -7.32 -26.32 -7.08
CA ASP A 186 -8.21 -27.09 -6.21
C ASP A 186 -8.85 -26.22 -5.10
N ASN A 187 -8.39 -24.99 -4.92
CA ASN A 187 -8.99 -24.04 -3.99
C ASN A 187 -10.13 -23.27 -4.69
N GLN A 188 -11.36 -23.61 -4.32
CA GLN A 188 -12.59 -23.04 -4.90
C GLN A 188 -12.64 -21.50 -4.81
N LEU A 189 -12.16 -20.91 -3.71
CA LEU A 189 -12.17 -19.46 -3.51
C LEU A 189 -11.14 -18.79 -4.44
N ALA A 190 -9.92 -19.33 -4.47
CA ALA A 190 -8.84 -18.81 -5.29
C ALA A 190 -9.21 -18.84 -6.78
N ILE A 191 -9.66 -19.99 -7.30
CA ILE A 191 -10.01 -20.13 -8.71
C ILE A 191 -11.19 -19.23 -9.10
N ASN A 192 -12.17 -19.05 -8.21
CA ASN A 192 -13.28 -18.15 -8.43
C ASN A 192 -12.81 -16.70 -8.57
N TYR A 193 -11.96 -16.24 -7.65
CA TYR A 193 -11.43 -14.87 -7.68
C TYR A 193 -10.48 -14.63 -8.86
N PHE A 194 -9.61 -15.59 -9.19
CA PHE A 194 -8.75 -15.48 -10.37
C PHE A 194 -9.57 -15.39 -11.65
N PHE A 195 -10.61 -16.23 -11.79
CA PHE A 195 -11.52 -16.18 -12.92
C PHE A 195 -12.22 -14.83 -13.04
N HIS A 196 -12.82 -14.33 -11.97
CA HIS A 196 -13.56 -13.08 -12.04
C HIS A 196 -12.66 -11.87 -12.32
N GLN A 197 -11.47 -11.82 -11.73
CA GLN A 197 -10.48 -10.80 -12.05
C GLN A 197 -10.04 -10.90 -13.51
N ALA A 198 -9.76 -12.10 -14.00
CA ALA A 198 -9.35 -12.33 -15.38
C ALA A 198 -10.42 -11.94 -16.40
N VAL A 199 -11.70 -12.20 -16.10
CA VAL A 199 -12.83 -11.75 -16.95
C VAL A 199 -12.89 -10.23 -17.00
N ASP A 200 -12.69 -9.54 -15.88
CA ASP A 200 -12.64 -8.07 -15.84
C ASP A 200 -11.44 -7.51 -16.61
N ASP A 201 -10.26 -8.12 -16.46
CA ASP A 201 -9.04 -7.70 -17.14
C ASP A 201 -9.13 -7.90 -18.68
N VAL A 202 -9.81 -8.95 -19.15
CA VAL A 202 -10.15 -9.13 -20.58
C VAL A 202 -11.12 -8.06 -21.05
N LYS A 203 -12.18 -7.76 -20.29
CA LYS A 203 -13.17 -6.72 -20.64
C LYS A 203 -12.55 -5.33 -20.73
N LYS A 204 -11.57 -5.04 -19.87
CA LYS A 204 -10.80 -3.79 -19.86
C LYS A 204 -9.72 -3.73 -20.94
N GLY A 205 -9.48 -4.84 -21.66
CA GLY A 205 -8.47 -4.92 -22.72
C GLY A 205 -7.04 -5.02 -22.20
N PHE A 206 -6.83 -5.36 -20.92
CA PHE A 206 -5.49 -5.61 -20.39
C PHE A 206 -4.91 -6.93 -20.91
N ILE A 207 -5.77 -7.91 -21.20
CA ILE A 207 -5.39 -9.20 -21.75
C ILE A 207 -5.90 -9.29 -23.19
N LYS A 208 -4.98 -9.47 -24.14
CA LYS A 208 -5.29 -9.58 -25.56
C LYS A 208 -5.76 -11.00 -25.87
N ALA A 209 -7.07 -11.14 -26.06
CA ALA A 209 -7.73 -12.42 -26.22
C ALA A 209 -8.64 -12.47 -27.47
N GLU A 210 -8.41 -11.60 -28.47
CA GLU A 210 -9.30 -11.43 -29.62
C GLU A 210 -9.52 -12.74 -30.38
N GLN A 211 -8.44 -13.51 -30.61
CA GLN A 211 -8.49 -14.80 -31.31
C GLN A 211 -9.24 -15.90 -30.54
N LYS A 212 -9.34 -15.77 -29.20
CA LYS A 212 -9.95 -16.74 -28.29
C LYS A 212 -11.27 -16.22 -27.69
N SER A 213 -11.72 -15.04 -28.10
CA SER A 213 -12.85 -14.29 -27.51
C SER A 213 -14.13 -15.09 -27.41
N TYR A 214 -14.57 -15.72 -28.52
CA TYR A 214 -15.77 -16.55 -28.56
C TYR A 214 -15.70 -17.76 -27.61
N GLN A 215 -14.54 -18.44 -27.57
CA GLN A 215 -14.34 -19.61 -26.70
C GLN A 215 -14.36 -19.18 -25.22
N LEU A 216 -13.66 -18.11 -24.88
CA LEU A 216 -13.63 -17.55 -23.52
C LEU A 216 -15.02 -17.10 -23.06
N GLN A 217 -15.79 -16.42 -23.93
CA GLN A 217 -17.16 -16.02 -23.62
C GLN A 217 -18.04 -17.24 -23.29
N LYS A 218 -18.01 -18.28 -24.14
CA LYS A 218 -18.76 -19.52 -23.91
C LYS A 218 -18.36 -20.20 -22.59
N LEU A 219 -17.06 -20.25 -22.29
CA LEU A 219 -16.57 -20.83 -21.04
C LEU A 219 -17.01 -20.03 -19.81
N ALA A 220 -17.03 -18.70 -19.91
CA ALA A 220 -17.48 -17.82 -18.84
C ALA A 220 -18.98 -17.98 -18.56
N GLU A 221 -19.82 -18.03 -19.60
CA GLU A 221 -21.27 -18.28 -19.50
C GLU A 221 -21.57 -19.66 -18.89
N GLN A 222 -20.77 -20.67 -19.23
CA GLN A 222 -20.89 -22.03 -18.68
C GLN A 222 -20.26 -22.17 -17.28
N LYS A 223 -19.68 -21.11 -16.72
CA LYS A 223 -18.92 -21.13 -15.45
C LYS A 223 -17.84 -22.22 -15.40
N LYS A 224 -17.19 -22.51 -16.53
CA LYS A 224 -16.08 -23.47 -16.63
C LYS A 224 -14.75 -22.82 -16.25
N LEU A 225 -14.60 -22.47 -14.98
CA LEU A 225 -13.51 -21.65 -14.44
C LEU A 225 -12.12 -22.18 -14.82
N SER A 226 -11.84 -23.46 -14.54
CA SER A 226 -10.51 -24.05 -14.78
C SER A 226 -10.14 -24.07 -16.26
N MET A 227 -11.10 -24.35 -17.15
CA MET A 227 -10.88 -24.32 -18.59
C MET A 227 -10.65 -22.90 -19.10
N TYR A 228 -11.41 -21.92 -18.56
CA TYR A 228 -11.22 -20.51 -18.88
C TYR A 228 -9.81 -20.04 -18.50
N MET A 229 -9.38 -20.32 -17.27
CA MET A 229 -8.05 -19.95 -16.78
C MET A 229 -6.94 -20.61 -17.59
N SER A 230 -7.08 -21.91 -17.90
CA SER A 230 -6.12 -22.64 -18.74
C SER A 230 -5.92 -21.97 -20.10
N LEU A 231 -7.01 -21.57 -20.77
CA LEU A 231 -6.95 -20.94 -22.09
C LEU A 231 -6.31 -19.54 -22.06
N LEU A 232 -6.50 -18.81 -20.96
CA LEU A 232 -6.09 -17.42 -20.80
C LEU A 232 -4.62 -17.25 -20.38
N ARG A 233 -4.02 -18.25 -19.72
CA ARG A 233 -2.61 -18.21 -19.29
C ARG A 233 -1.64 -17.99 -20.47
N ASP A 234 -2.01 -18.44 -21.66
CA ASP A 234 -1.21 -18.28 -22.89
C ASP A 234 -1.51 -16.95 -23.64
N CYS A 235 -2.39 -16.09 -23.12
CA CYS A 235 -2.73 -14.83 -23.76
C CYS A 235 -1.75 -13.72 -23.39
N GLU A 236 -1.44 -12.83 -24.34
CA GLU A 236 -0.58 -11.67 -24.10
C GLU A 236 -1.25 -10.72 -23.10
N GLY A 237 -0.47 -10.26 -22.12
CA GLY A 237 -0.94 -9.37 -21.04
C GLY A 237 -1.47 -10.10 -19.81
N TYR A 238 -1.58 -11.44 -19.85
CA TYR A 238 -1.91 -12.21 -18.65
C TYR A 238 -0.79 -12.09 -17.59
N ASN A 239 -1.17 -11.85 -16.33
CA ASN A 239 -0.25 -11.53 -15.22
C ASN A 239 0.69 -10.34 -15.51
N GLU A 240 0.29 -9.40 -16.38
CA GLU A 240 1.01 -8.15 -16.62
C GLU A 240 0.31 -6.98 -15.92
N ILE A 241 1.07 -6.11 -15.28
CA ILE A 241 0.57 -4.86 -14.69
C ILE A 241 0.97 -3.71 -15.61
N ILE A 242 -0.04 -2.95 -16.04
CA ILE A 242 0.13 -1.76 -16.88
C ILE A 242 0.00 -0.53 -15.98
N PHE A 243 1.01 0.34 -16.04
CA PHE A 243 1.05 1.60 -15.29
C PHE A 243 0.52 2.76 -16.15
N PRO A 244 -0.01 3.83 -15.51
CA PRO A 244 -0.33 5.07 -16.22
C PRO A 244 0.89 5.63 -16.97
N HIS A 245 0.64 6.34 -18.06
CA HIS A 245 1.72 6.95 -18.83
C HIS A 245 2.50 7.99 -18.00
N CYS A 246 3.81 8.09 -18.22
CA CYS A 246 4.67 9.08 -17.57
C CYS A 246 5.78 9.55 -18.50
N ALA A 247 6.35 10.73 -18.25
CA ALA A 247 7.50 11.22 -19.01
C ALA A 247 8.71 10.28 -18.86
N CYS A 248 9.48 10.09 -19.93
CA CYS A 248 10.64 9.20 -19.92
C CYS A 248 11.81 9.80 -20.69
N ASP A 249 12.94 9.94 -20.02
CA ASP A 249 14.21 10.47 -20.54
C ASP A 249 14.89 9.58 -21.59
N SER A 250 14.55 8.30 -21.62
CA SER A 250 14.96 7.36 -22.67
C SER A 250 14.43 7.77 -24.05
N ARG A 251 13.45 8.69 -24.09
CA ARG A 251 13.03 9.40 -25.30
C ARG A 251 13.29 10.89 -25.16
N ARG A 252 13.83 11.50 -26.22
CA ARG A 252 14.11 12.96 -26.28
C ARG A 252 12.85 13.81 -26.07
N LYS A 253 11.70 13.32 -26.50
CA LYS A 253 10.34 13.85 -26.27
C LYS A 253 9.38 12.66 -26.23
N GLY A 254 8.49 12.59 -25.24
CA GLY A 254 7.42 11.59 -25.19
C GLY A 254 7.24 10.89 -23.84
N HIS A 255 6.07 10.30 -23.64
CA HIS A 255 5.69 9.57 -22.42
C HIS A 255 5.74 8.08 -22.67
N VAL A 256 6.11 7.25 -21.69
CA VAL A 256 6.03 5.78 -21.75
C VAL A 256 4.80 5.27 -21.00
N ILE A 257 4.24 4.16 -21.47
CA ILE A 257 3.42 3.26 -20.65
C ILE A 257 4.31 2.09 -20.25
N THR A 258 4.47 1.89 -18.95
CA THR A 258 5.26 0.78 -18.41
C THR A 258 4.37 -0.43 -18.21
N ALA A 259 4.81 -1.60 -18.68
CA ALA A 259 4.14 -2.87 -18.42
C ALA A 259 5.12 -3.86 -17.79
N ILE A 260 4.72 -4.47 -16.67
CA ILE A 260 5.57 -5.33 -15.84
C ILE A 260 4.93 -6.70 -15.71
N SER A 261 5.68 -7.75 -16.04
CA SER A 261 5.37 -9.14 -15.70
C SER A 261 6.61 -9.79 -15.07
N ILE A 262 6.49 -11.05 -14.66
CA ILE A 262 7.65 -11.82 -14.19
C ILE A 262 8.70 -12.06 -15.29
N HIS A 263 8.29 -12.03 -16.57
CA HIS A 263 9.17 -12.32 -17.69
C HIS A 263 9.80 -11.08 -18.32
N HIS A 264 9.15 -9.91 -18.20
CA HIS A 264 9.61 -8.73 -18.91
C HIS A 264 9.22 -7.42 -18.23
N PHE A 265 9.99 -6.38 -18.55
CA PHE A 265 9.65 -4.99 -18.32
C PHE A 265 9.63 -4.28 -19.68
N LYS A 266 8.46 -3.77 -20.05
CA LYS A 266 8.22 -3.10 -21.33
C LYS A 266 8.01 -1.62 -21.12
N LEU A 267 8.61 -0.81 -21.97
CA LEU A 267 8.31 0.61 -22.11
C LEU A 267 7.67 0.85 -23.48
N HIS A 268 6.36 1.04 -23.49
CA HIS A 268 5.60 1.35 -24.70
C HIS A 268 5.65 2.84 -25.00
N ALA A 269 5.88 3.21 -26.25
CA ALA A 269 5.79 4.60 -26.68
C ALA A 269 4.36 5.12 -26.71
N CYS A 270 4.13 6.29 -26.11
CA CYS A 270 2.85 6.98 -26.15
C CYS A 270 3.00 8.50 -26.14
N THR A 271 1.93 9.18 -26.55
CA THR A 271 1.83 10.64 -26.52
C THR A 271 1.69 11.16 -25.09
N GLU A 272 1.74 12.48 -24.90
CA GLU A 272 1.53 13.12 -23.58
C GLU A 272 0.13 12.87 -23.01
N GLU A 273 -0.82 12.43 -23.83
CA GLU A 273 -2.18 12.02 -23.46
C GLU A 273 -2.31 10.50 -23.24
N GLY A 274 -1.21 9.75 -23.33
CA GLY A 274 -1.19 8.29 -23.13
C GLY A 274 -1.67 7.48 -24.33
N THR A 275 -1.77 8.07 -25.53
CA THR A 275 -2.14 7.33 -26.75
C THR A 275 -0.92 6.60 -27.31
N LEU A 276 -1.02 5.29 -27.51
CA LEU A 276 0.11 4.49 -28.03
C LEU A 276 0.54 4.94 -29.43
N GLU A 277 1.85 5.14 -29.61
CA GLU A 277 2.44 5.45 -30.91
C GLU A 277 2.56 4.17 -31.75
N ALA A 278 2.05 4.19 -32.98
CA ALA A 278 2.02 3.00 -33.83
C ALA A 278 3.42 2.58 -34.31
N ARG A 279 3.74 1.28 -34.07
CA ARG A 279 4.82 0.45 -34.65
C ARG A 279 6.26 0.90 -34.36
N GLY A 280 6.91 0.19 -33.44
CA GLY A 280 8.37 0.00 -33.43
C GLY A 280 9.10 0.33 -32.14
N ASN A 281 8.51 1.14 -31.25
CA ASN A 281 9.22 1.69 -30.09
C ASN A 281 8.82 1.06 -28.75
N CYS A 282 8.62 -0.26 -28.73
CA CYS A 282 8.56 -0.99 -27.46
C CYS A 282 9.99 -1.40 -27.10
N LEU A 283 10.61 -0.68 -26.16
CA LEU A 283 11.87 -1.13 -25.60
C LEU A 283 11.56 -2.28 -24.64
N LEU A 284 11.95 -3.48 -25.04
CA LEU A 284 11.84 -4.68 -24.22
C LEU A 284 13.14 -4.86 -23.45
N PHE A 285 13.08 -4.70 -22.13
CA PHE A 285 14.21 -5.01 -21.28
C PHE A 285 14.05 -6.44 -20.73
N ASN A 286 14.71 -7.39 -21.38
CA ASN A 286 14.84 -8.77 -20.88
C ASN A 286 15.81 -8.86 -19.68
N TYR A 287 16.54 -7.78 -19.38
CA TYR A 287 17.51 -7.68 -18.29
C TYR A 287 16.89 -7.79 -16.89
N MET A 288 15.56 -7.72 -16.80
CA MET A 288 14.86 -7.73 -15.53
C MET A 288 14.81 -9.10 -14.85
N HIS A 289 15.07 -10.22 -15.53
CA HIS A 289 15.17 -11.50 -14.81
C HIS A 289 16.33 -11.49 -13.81
N GLU A 290 17.48 -10.90 -14.16
CA GLU A 290 18.62 -10.75 -13.23
C GLU A 290 18.37 -9.70 -12.13
N CYS A 291 17.68 -8.59 -12.47
CA CYS A 291 17.32 -7.57 -11.50
C CYS A 291 16.21 -8.03 -10.53
N PHE A 292 15.19 -8.72 -11.01
CA PHE A 292 14.14 -9.31 -10.19
C PHE A 292 14.69 -10.45 -9.36
N GLU A 293 15.54 -11.35 -9.89
CA GLU A 293 16.22 -12.35 -9.06
C GLU A 293 17.02 -11.69 -7.94
N ARG A 294 17.74 -10.58 -8.20
CA ARG A 294 18.43 -9.82 -7.15
C ARG A 294 17.47 -9.19 -6.14
N VAL A 295 16.39 -8.54 -6.59
CA VAL A 295 15.41 -7.89 -5.71
C VAL A 295 14.63 -8.94 -4.91
N PHE A 296 14.20 -10.04 -5.51
CA PHE A 296 13.54 -11.16 -4.84
C PHE A 296 14.51 -11.88 -3.90
N CYS A 297 15.77 -12.09 -4.27
CA CYS A 297 16.79 -12.59 -3.35
C CYS A 297 17.00 -11.62 -2.19
N GLU A 298 17.02 -10.31 -2.41
CA GLU A 298 17.19 -9.33 -1.34
C GLU A 298 15.96 -9.24 -0.43
N LEU A 299 14.74 -9.34 -0.99
CA LEU A 299 13.50 -9.41 -0.22
C LEU A 299 13.37 -10.71 0.56
N LYS A 300 13.75 -11.84 -0.05
CA LYS A 300 13.80 -13.16 0.61
C LYS A 300 14.85 -13.18 1.72
N TRP A 301 16.04 -12.63 1.47
CA TRP A 301 17.08 -12.46 2.48
C TRP A 301 16.62 -11.57 3.63
N ARG A 302 15.93 -10.45 3.35
CA ARG A 302 15.35 -9.60 4.41
C ARG A 302 14.32 -10.35 5.25
N LYS A 303 13.48 -11.16 4.62
CA LYS A 303 12.48 -11.99 5.31
C LYS A 303 13.14 -13.07 6.17
N GLU A 304 14.17 -13.73 5.66
CA GLU A 304 14.97 -14.72 6.41
C GLU A 304 15.72 -14.08 7.59
N VAL A 305 16.25 -12.85 7.43
CA VAL A 305 16.93 -12.10 8.49
C VAL A 305 15.95 -11.61 9.57
N GLU A 306 14.74 -11.18 9.18
CA GLU A 306 13.68 -10.80 10.12
C GLU A 306 13.16 -12.02 10.90
N GLU A 307 13.00 -13.17 10.23
CA GLU A 307 12.62 -14.44 10.87
C GLU A 307 13.71 -14.96 11.82
N GLU A 308 14.99 -14.90 11.42
CA GLU A 308 16.14 -15.23 12.30
C GLU A 308 16.27 -14.28 13.50
N ALA A 309 15.92 -13.01 13.35
CA ALA A 309 15.92 -12.04 14.45
C ALA A 309 14.83 -12.38 15.49
N THR A 310 13.64 -12.79 15.04
CA THR A 310 12.58 -13.25 15.94
C THR A 310 12.89 -14.57 16.65
N ASP A 311 13.67 -15.47 16.03
CA ASP A 311 14.05 -16.76 16.64
C ASP A 311 15.21 -16.61 17.65
N LYS A 312 16.05 -15.58 17.50
CA LYS A 312 17.13 -15.25 18.45
C LYS A 312 16.64 -14.62 19.75
N ASP A 313 15.53 -13.89 19.72
CA ASP A 313 14.92 -13.35 20.95
C ASP A 313 14.25 -14.44 21.81
N ASN A 314 14.11 -15.67 21.30
CA ASN A 314 13.46 -16.79 21.99
C ASN A 314 14.41 -17.95 22.37
N LYS A 315 15.73 -17.79 22.23
CA LYS A 315 16.72 -18.79 22.67
C LYS A 315 17.81 -18.18 23.53
N ASN A 316 17.44 -17.83 24.76
CA ASN A 316 18.40 -17.83 25.85
C ASN A 316 18.38 -19.22 26.52
N CYS A 317 19.11 -20.19 25.96
CA CYS A 317 19.67 -21.32 26.73
C CYS A 317 20.58 -22.22 25.87
N SER A 318 21.76 -22.48 26.45
CA SER A 318 22.73 -23.56 26.18
C SER A 318 23.77 -23.34 25.08
N LYS A 319 25.02 -23.41 25.53
CA LYS A 319 26.29 -23.31 24.82
C LYS A 319 26.57 -24.52 23.93
N ASP A 320 27.52 -24.30 23.02
CA ASP A 320 28.34 -25.22 22.22
C ASP A 320 27.81 -25.64 20.84
N GLY A 321 28.55 -25.25 19.81
CA GLY A 321 28.43 -25.82 18.46
C GLY A 321 28.73 -24.87 17.30
N MET A 322 30.03 -24.68 16.99
CA MET A 322 30.60 -24.41 15.66
C MET A 322 29.84 -23.45 14.70
N CYS A 323 30.31 -22.21 14.61
CA CYS A 323 29.86 -21.18 13.68
C CYS A 323 30.26 -21.47 12.21
N GLY A 324 29.26 -21.53 11.33
CA GLY A 324 29.22 -20.87 10.01
C GLY A 324 30.25 -21.27 8.94
N LYS A 325 29.88 -22.20 8.05
CA LYS A 325 30.53 -22.34 6.73
C LYS A 325 29.80 -21.47 5.70
N ASN A 326 30.50 -20.45 5.19
CA ASN A 326 30.08 -19.55 4.12
C ASN A 326 29.82 -20.30 2.80
N ILE A 327 28.59 -20.19 2.27
CA ILE A 327 28.16 -20.84 1.02
C ILE A 327 28.75 -20.20 -0.25
N PHE A 328 29.41 -19.04 -0.12
CA PHE A 328 30.05 -18.32 -1.24
C PHE A 328 31.40 -18.90 -1.71
N GLN A 329 31.95 -19.91 -1.04
CA GLN A 329 33.19 -20.57 -1.50
C GLN A 329 32.96 -21.80 -2.39
N LEU A 330 31.75 -22.36 -2.47
CA LEU A 330 31.48 -23.59 -3.23
C LEU A 330 31.15 -23.38 -4.72
N LEU A 331 30.91 -22.14 -5.15
CA LEU A 331 30.55 -21.83 -6.54
C LEU A 331 31.68 -21.24 -7.40
N ARG A 332 32.90 -21.08 -6.86
CA ARG A 332 34.07 -20.62 -7.64
C ARG A 332 35.01 -21.72 -8.14
N HIS A 333 34.89 -22.96 -7.67
CA HIS A 333 35.84 -24.03 -8.02
C HIS A 333 35.35 -25.02 -9.08
N ARG A 334 34.27 -24.72 -9.81
CA ARG A 334 33.72 -25.64 -10.84
C ARG A 334 33.79 -25.13 -12.28
N LYS A 335 34.64 -24.12 -12.57
CA LYS A 335 34.81 -23.60 -13.94
C LYS A 335 36.23 -23.67 -14.52
N ASP A 336 37.22 -24.15 -13.77
CA ASP A 336 38.56 -24.40 -14.30
C ASP A 336 38.95 -25.86 -14.06
N GLY A 337 38.86 -26.69 -15.10
CA GLY A 337 39.38 -28.06 -15.08
C GLY A 337 38.63 -28.99 -16.02
N GLY A 338 39.10 -29.10 -17.27
CA GLY A 338 38.73 -30.20 -18.16
C GLY A 338 38.80 -29.86 -19.65
N THR A 339 40.01 -29.88 -20.22
CA THR A 339 40.23 -30.52 -21.53
C THR A 339 40.05 -32.02 -21.41
#